data_AF-A0A9E2RJ87-F1
#
_entry.id   AF-A0A9E2RJ87-F1
#
_cell.length_a   1.000
_cell.length_b   1.000
_cell.length_c   1.000
_cell.angle_alpha   90.00
_cell.angle_beta   90.00
_cell.angle_gamma   90.00
#
_symmetry.space_group_name_H-M   'P 1'
#
loop_
_entity.id
_entity.type
_entity.pdbx_description
1 polymer ?
#
loop_
_entity_poly.entity_id
_entity_poly.type
_entity_poly.pdbx_seq_one_letter_code
_entity_poly.pdbx_strand_id
1 'polypeptide(L)'
;VRAIFDELVHVGAIQELKDGRICLRSRGYIPQKGDAEKLAILGTDTADLIATIDYNLYQAPGKPRFQRKVMYDNIPQEAAREFQILAAAQGQELLETLDRWLSHRDRDVNPSSKGTGRVRVGLGVYQFEEDVDPKPRSSS
;
A
#
# COMPACT_ATOMS: atom_id res chain seq x y z
N VAL A 1 10.81 24.48 4.18
CA VAL A 1 9.88 23.70 5.03
C VAL A 1 8.39 24.02 4.79
N ARG A 2 8.03 25.11 4.08
CA ARG A 2 6.62 25.43 3.71
C ARG A 2 6.02 24.55 2.58
N ALA A 3 6.84 24.11 1.64
CA ALA A 3 6.36 23.40 0.43
C ALA A 3 5.62 22.08 0.70
N ILE A 4 6.08 21.27 1.67
CA ILE A 4 5.42 20.01 2.02
C ILE A 4 4.11 20.27 2.78
N PHE A 5 4.07 21.29 3.64
CA PHE A 5 2.86 21.68 4.36
C PHE A 5 1.77 22.17 3.40
N ASP A 6 2.12 23.08 2.50
CA ASP A 6 1.19 23.62 1.49
C ASP A 6 0.67 22.50 0.57
N GLU A 7 1.52 21.54 0.23
CA GLU A 7 1.11 20.38 -0.58
C GLU A 7 0.17 19.45 0.19
N LEU A 8 0.45 19.15 1.47
CA LEU A 8 -0.41 18.31 2.31
C LEU A 8 -1.79 18.94 2.56
N VAL A 9 -1.87 20.27 2.66
CA VAL A 9 -3.14 21.01 2.72
C VAL A 9 -3.85 20.93 1.37
N HIS A 10 -3.13 21.13 0.27
CA HIS A 10 -3.69 21.12 -1.08
C HIS A 10 -4.29 19.76 -1.46
N VAL A 11 -3.64 18.66 -1.10
CA VAL A 11 -4.12 17.30 -1.36
C VAL A 11 -5.14 16.81 -0.32
N GLY A 12 -5.56 17.66 0.61
CA GLY A 12 -6.56 17.35 1.64
C GLY A 12 -6.09 16.32 2.67
N ALA A 13 -4.79 16.02 2.73
CA ALA A 13 -4.23 15.11 3.72
C ALA A 13 -4.23 15.74 5.13
N ILE A 14 -4.09 17.05 5.21
CA ILE A 14 -4.21 17.82 6.45
C ILE A 14 -5.14 19.02 6.27
N GLN A 15 -5.79 19.45 7.36
CA GLN A 15 -6.55 20.69 7.43
C GLN A 15 -6.01 21.55 8.56
N GLU A 16 -5.76 22.83 8.26
CA GLU A 16 -5.52 23.83 9.30
C GLU A 16 -6.87 24.29 9.88
N LEU A 17 -7.00 24.16 11.19
CA LEU A 17 -8.15 24.63 11.97
C LEU A 17 -8.04 26.14 12.20
N LYS A 18 -9.16 26.79 12.50
CA LYS A 18 -9.23 28.25 12.69
C LYS A 18 -8.35 28.78 13.82
N ASP A 19 -7.87 27.92 14.70
CA ASP A 19 -6.98 28.22 15.83
C ASP A 19 -5.51 27.86 15.55
N GLY A 20 -5.15 27.55 14.30
CA GLY A 20 -3.80 27.23 13.88
C GLY A 20 -3.36 25.79 14.17
N ARG A 21 -4.25 24.93 14.70
CA ARG A 21 -3.97 23.50 14.87
C ARG A 21 -4.14 22.74 13.54
N ILE A 22 -3.32 21.72 13.34
CA ILE A 22 -3.37 20.87 12.14
C ILE A 22 -4.12 19.58 12.47
N CYS A 23 -5.12 19.25 11.66
CA CYS A 23 -5.89 18.01 11.76
C CYS A 23 -5.56 17.10 10.57
N LEU A 24 -5.17 15.86 10.83
CA LEU A 24 -4.94 14.85 9.78
C LEU A 24 -6.28 14.38 9.23
N ARG A 25 -6.55 14.62 7.94
CA ARG A 25 -7.79 14.25 7.25
C ARG A 25 -7.68 12.94 6.47
N SER A 26 -6.51 12.64 5.92
CA SER A 26 -6.19 11.35 5.33
C SER A 26 -5.05 10.72 6.11
N ARG A 27 -5.24 9.45 6.48
CA ARG A 27 -4.26 8.66 7.22
C ARG A 27 -3.08 8.18 6.37
N GLY A 28 -3.16 8.33 5.05
CA GLY A 28 -2.08 8.05 4.10
C GLY A 28 -1.95 9.14 3.04
N TYR A 29 -0.73 9.35 2.55
CA TYR A 29 -0.45 10.17 1.38
C TYR A 29 -0.79 9.38 0.12
N ILE A 30 -1.76 9.85 -0.66
CA ILE A 30 -2.04 9.36 -2.01
C ILE A 30 -1.51 10.44 -2.97
N PRO A 31 -0.45 10.19 -3.76
CA PRO A 31 0.06 11.17 -4.71
C PRO A 31 -1.00 11.47 -5.77
N GLN A 32 -1.63 12.63 -5.67
CA GLN A 32 -2.63 13.07 -6.67
C GLN A 32 -2.00 13.80 -7.86
N LYS A 33 -0.76 14.31 -7.73
CA LYS A 33 -0.10 15.11 -8.77
C LYS A 33 1.16 14.45 -9.32
N GLY A 34 1.23 14.41 -10.65
CA GLY A 34 2.45 14.12 -11.42
C GLY A 34 2.49 12.69 -11.96
N ASP A 35 2.38 12.55 -13.27
CA ASP A 35 2.55 11.27 -13.96
C ASP A 35 3.89 10.62 -13.60
N ALA A 36 4.93 11.42 -13.35
CA ALA A 36 6.26 10.92 -12.95
C ALA A 36 6.28 10.17 -11.61
N GLU A 37 5.55 10.62 -10.60
CA GLU A 37 5.51 9.96 -9.29
C GLU A 37 4.66 8.68 -9.34
N LYS A 38 3.54 8.73 -10.08
CA LYS A 38 2.74 7.53 -10.39
C LYS A 38 3.52 6.49 -11.20
N LEU A 39 4.35 6.94 -12.15
CA LEU A 39 5.25 6.08 -12.93
C LEU A 39 6.37 5.47 -12.06
N ALA A 40 6.88 6.20 -11.08
CA ALA A 40 7.86 5.68 -10.13
C ALA A 40 7.26 4.58 -9.23
N ILE A 41 6.04 4.79 -8.74
CA ILE A 41 5.26 3.78 -8.00
C ILE A 41 5.02 2.56 -8.89
N LEU A 42 4.52 2.75 -10.11
CA LEU A 42 4.29 1.67 -11.07
C LEU A 42 5.55 0.84 -11.29
N GLY A 43 6.68 1.49 -11.55
CA GLY A 43 7.95 0.81 -11.81
C GLY A 43 8.46 0.05 -10.59
N THR A 44 8.43 0.67 -9.41
CA THR A 44 8.99 0.09 -8.18
C THR A 44 8.14 -1.06 -7.65
N ASP A 45 6.83 -0.85 -7.55
CA ASP A 45 5.91 -1.84 -6.98
C ASP A 45 5.78 -3.06 -7.89
N THR A 46 5.73 -2.83 -9.22
CA THR A 46 5.73 -3.94 -10.19
C THR A 46 7.02 -4.73 -10.12
N ALA A 47 8.18 -4.06 -10.04
CA ALA A 47 9.47 -4.74 -9.91
C ALA A 47 9.55 -5.60 -8.64
N ASP A 48 9.10 -5.07 -7.49
CA ASP A 48 9.12 -5.80 -6.22
C ASP A 48 8.15 -7.00 -6.24
N LEU A 49 6.99 -6.89 -6.90
CA LEU A 49 6.05 -7.99 -7.10
C LEU A 49 6.65 -9.10 -7.98
N ILE A 50 7.19 -8.74 -9.16
CA ILE A 50 7.79 -9.70 -10.09
C ILE A 50 9.00 -10.39 -9.45
N ALA A 51 9.87 -9.65 -8.75
CA ALA A 51 11.01 -10.23 -8.04
C ALA A 51 10.58 -11.19 -6.91
N THR A 52 9.41 -10.97 -6.30
CA THR A 52 8.85 -11.86 -5.29
C THR A 52 8.31 -13.15 -5.91
N ILE A 53 7.64 -13.05 -7.07
CA ILE A 53 7.20 -14.21 -7.86
C ILE A 53 8.42 -15.05 -8.29
N ASP A 54 9.42 -14.41 -8.90
CA ASP A 54 10.65 -15.05 -9.37
C ASP A 54 11.37 -15.82 -8.24
N TYR A 55 11.55 -15.16 -7.09
CA TYR A 55 12.14 -15.79 -5.91
C TYR A 55 11.34 -17.02 -5.48
N ASN A 56 10.01 -16.94 -5.45
CA ASN A 56 9.15 -18.05 -5.03
C ASN A 56 9.11 -19.20 -6.04
N LEU A 57 9.34 -18.93 -7.33
CA LEU A 57 9.35 -19.94 -8.40
C LEU A 57 10.66 -20.75 -8.42
N TYR A 58 11.81 -20.08 -8.25
CA TYR A 58 13.11 -20.69 -8.56
C TYR A 58 13.99 -21.02 -7.36
N GLN A 59 13.69 -20.52 -6.15
CA GLN A 59 14.53 -20.77 -4.97
C GLN A 59 14.20 -22.09 -4.26
N ALA A 60 15.22 -22.70 -3.67
CA ALA A 60 15.13 -24.01 -3.01
C ALA A 60 14.01 -24.08 -1.95
N PRO A 61 13.30 -25.22 -1.85
CA PRO A 61 12.19 -25.38 -0.91
C PRO A 61 12.65 -25.15 0.53
N GLY A 62 11.98 -24.25 1.24
CA GLY A 62 12.15 -24.08 2.69
C GLY A 62 11.87 -22.68 3.26
N LYS A 63 11.97 -21.62 2.45
CA LYS A 63 11.71 -20.23 2.89
C LYS A 63 11.15 -19.34 1.77
N PRO A 64 9.92 -19.60 1.28
CA PRO A 64 9.29 -18.72 0.32
C PRO A 64 9.06 -17.33 0.93
N ARG A 65 9.15 -16.28 0.11
CA ARG A 65 8.68 -14.94 0.49
C ARG A 65 7.17 -14.99 0.71
N PHE A 66 6.69 -14.18 1.65
CA PHE A 66 5.26 -14.07 1.89
C PHE A 66 4.57 -13.44 0.66
N GLN A 67 3.70 -14.22 0.03
CA GLN A 67 2.90 -13.80 -1.12
C GLN A 67 1.53 -14.46 -1.01
N ARG A 68 0.48 -13.67 -0.75
CA ARG A 68 -0.89 -14.15 -0.54
C ARG A 68 -1.87 -13.21 -1.23
N LYS A 69 -2.98 -13.76 -1.73
CA LYS A 69 -4.08 -13.04 -2.36
C LYS A 69 -5.40 -13.62 -1.85
N VAL A 70 -6.36 -12.76 -1.55
CA VAL A 70 -7.77 -13.12 -1.40
C VAL A 70 -8.50 -12.64 -2.65
N MET A 71 -9.30 -13.50 -3.27
CA MET A 71 -10.08 -13.16 -4.46
C MET A 71 -11.27 -14.09 -4.60
N TYR A 72 -12.40 -13.49 -5.00
CA TYR A 72 -13.65 -14.16 -5.34
C TYR A 72 -14.17 -13.53 -6.63
N ASP A 73 -14.72 -14.36 -7.53
CA ASP A 73 -15.17 -13.96 -8.87
C ASP A 73 -16.69 -13.76 -8.98
N ASN A 74 -17.43 -13.94 -7.87
CA ASN A 74 -18.89 -13.91 -7.84
C ASN A 74 -19.41 -13.25 -6.55
N ILE A 75 -19.01 -11.99 -6.33
CA ILE A 75 -19.46 -11.18 -5.20
C ILE A 75 -20.51 -10.18 -5.71
N PRO A 76 -21.65 -10.01 -5.02
CA PRO A 76 -22.63 -8.97 -5.37
C PRO A 76 -22.00 -7.58 -5.38
N GLN A 77 -22.48 -6.70 -6.26
CA GLN A 77 -21.92 -5.36 -6.41
C GLN A 77 -21.97 -4.56 -5.10
N GLU A 78 -23.00 -4.74 -4.29
CA GLU A 78 -23.14 -4.12 -2.97
C GLU A 78 -22.02 -4.57 -2.03
N ALA A 79 -21.75 -5.87 -1.99
CA ALA A 79 -20.68 -6.44 -1.18
C ALA A 79 -19.28 -6.05 -1.69
N ALA A 80 -19.10 -5.86 -3.01
CA ALA A 80 -17.85 -5.33 -3.57
C ALA A 80 -17.58 -3.91 -3.04
N ARG A 81 -18.59 -3.03 -3.00
CA ARG A 81 -18.48 -1.68 -2.43
C ARG A 81 -18.15 -1.70 -0.94
N GLU A 82 -18.81 -2.57 -0.17
CA GLU A 82 -18.50 -2.75 1.26
C GLU A 82 -17.06 -3.26 1.46
N PHE A 83 -16.63 -4.19 0.61
CA PHE A 83 -15.28 -4.74 0.64
C PHE A 83 -14.22 -3.68 0.33
N GLN A 84 -14.45 -2.76 -0.60
CA GLN A 84 -13.51 -1.66 -0.87
C GLN A 84 -13.23 -0.84 0.39
N ILE A 85 -14.28 -0.48 1.14
CA ILE A 85 -14.15 0.31 2.37
C ILE A 85 -13.40 -0.50 3.43
N LEU A 86 -13.76 -1.77 3.60
CA LEU A 86 -13.14 -2.67 4.56
C LEU A 86 -11.65 -2.89 4.26
N ALA A 87 -11.31 -3.22 3.02
CA ALA A 87 -9.96 -3.51 2.56
C ALA A 87 -9.06 -2.27 2.66
N ALA A 88 -9.57 -1.08 2.31
CA ALA A 88 -8.84 0.16 2.47
C ALA A 88 -8.54 0.47 3.94
N ALA A 89 -9.53 0.32 4.83
CA ALA A 89 -9.35 0.56 6.26
C ALA A 89 -8.33 -0.40 6.89
N GLN A 90 -8.47 -1.71 6.63
CA GLN A 90 -7.55 -2.72 7.17
C GLN A 90 -6.15 -2.61 6.56
N GLY A 91 -6.05 -2.34 5.25
CA GLY A 91 -4.78 -2.10 4.56
C GLY A 91 -4.03 -0.91 5.15
N GLN A 92 -4.73 0.20 5.38
CA GLN A 92 -4.16 1.39 6.01
C GLN A 92 -3.66 1.10 7.43
N GLU A 93 -4.47 0.45 8.27
CA GLU A 93 -4.07 0.10 9.64
C GLU A 93 -2.84 -0.81 9.68
N LEU A 94 -2.76 -1.79 8.76
CA LEU A 94 -1.60 -2.66 8.60
C LEU A 94 -0.34 -1.86 8.23
N LEU A 95 -0.44 -1.01 7.20
CA LEU A 95 0.68 -0.21 6.74
C LEU A 95 1.18 0.76 7.82
N GLU A 96 0.28 1.44 8.55
CA GLU A 96 0.65 2.30 9.68
C GLU A 96 1.33 1.55 10.82
N THR A 97 0.91 0.31 11.07
CA THR A 97 1.51 -0.53 12.10
C THR A 97 2.93 -0.94 11.72
N LEU A 98 3.14 -1.32 10.46
CA LEU A 98 4.45 -1.71 9.94
C LEU A 98 5.39 -0.52 9.78
N ASP A 99 4.90 0.62 9.30
CA ASP A 99 5.66 1.87 9.18
C ASP A 99 6.16 2.34 10.54
N ARG A 100 5.29 2.38 11.56
CA ARG A 100 5.72 2.66 12.93
C ARG A 100 6.77 1.65 13.39
N TRP A 101 6.61 0.37 13.11
CA TRP A 101 7.59 -0.63 13.53
C TRP A 101 8.96 -0.46 12.83
N LEU A 102 8.96 -0.14 11.53
CA LEU A 102 10.15 0.04 10.71
C LEU A 102 10.86 1.37 11.01
N SER A 103 10.14 2.49 11.13
CA SER A 103 10.71 3.81 11.42
C SER A 103 11.51 3.85 12.74
N HIS A 104 11.11 3.09 13.76
CA HIS A 104 11.89 2.95 15.00
C HIS A 104 13.25 2.24 14.79
N ARG A 105 13.38 1.46 13.70
CA ARG A 105 14.53 0.61 13.40
C ARG A 105 15.34 1.05 12.19
N ASP A 106 14.76 1.87 11.33
CA ASP A 106 15.45 2.52 10.23
C ASP A 106 16.55 3.42 10.80
N ARG A 107 17.79 3.21 10.38
CA ARG A 107 18.95 3.97 10.85
C ARG A 107 19.07 5.34 10.19
N ASP A 108 18.41 5.55 9.06
CA ASP A 108 18.32 6.85 8.40
C ASP A 108 17.32 7.76 9.13
N VAL A 109 16.27 7.17 9.75
CA VAL A 109 15.26 7.88 10.56
C VAL A 109 15.63 7.94 12.05
N ASN A 110 16.18 6.86 12.60
CA ASN A 110 16.61 6.73 13.99
C ASN A 110 18.09 6.30 14.07
N PRO A 111 19.04 7.26 14.12
CA PRO A 111 20.48 6.97 14.16
C PRO A 111 20.95 6.17 15.40
N SER A 112 20.13 6.08 16.45
CA SER A 112 20.43 5.26 17.64
C SER A 112 20.18 3.76 17.44
N SER A 113 19.48 3.39 16.36
CA SER A 113 19.18 2.00 16.01
C SER A 113 20.47 1.23 15.70
N LYS A 114 20.63 0.04 16.29
CA LYS A 114 21.83 -0.81 16.17
C LYS A 114 21.56 -2.00 15.24
N GLY A 115 22.60 -2.50 14.56
CA GLY A 115 22.52 -3.68 13.71
C GLY A 115 23.63 -3.75 12.66
N THR A 116 23.73 -4.88 11.97
CA THR A 116 24.70 -5.11 10.88
C THR A 116 23.99 -5.24 9.53
N GLY A 117 24.75 -5.04 8.44
CA GLY A 117 24.22 -5.13 7.06
C GLY A 117 23.29 -3.97 6.69
N ARG A 118 22.73 -4.01 5.47
CA ARG A 118 21.69 -3.12 4.96
C ARG A 118 20.72 -3.95 4.13
N VAL A 119 19.43 -3.91 4.45
CA VAL A 119 18.40 -4.68 3.75
C VAL A 119 17.24 -3.75 3.43
N ARG A 120 16.82 -3.72 2.16
CA ARG A 120 15.56 -3.10 1.76
C ARG A 120 14.45 -4.11 2.02
N VAL A 121 13.48 -3.72 2.85
CA VAL A 121 12.27 -4.51 3.16
C VAL A 121 11.05 -3.65 2.92
N GLY A 122 9.95 -4.26 2.52
CA GLY A 122 8.69 -3.57 2.29
C GLY A 122 7.53 -4.55 2.21
N LEU A 123 6.33 -4.04 2.50
CA LEU A 123 5.06 -4.73 2.25
C LEU A 123 4.16 -3.77 1.48
N GLY A 124 3.78 -4.16 0.27
CA GLY A 124 2.77 -3.45 -0.54
C GLY A 124 1.39 -4.09 -0.37
N VAL A 125 0.35 -3.26 -0.27
CA VAL A 125 -1.04 -3.69 -0.25
C VAL A 125 -1.77 -3.00 -1.41
N TYR A 126 -2.49 -3.78 -2.20
CA TYR A 126 -3.25 -3.28 -3.35
C TYR A 126 -4.62 -3.95 -3.38
N GLN A 127 -5.65 -3.14 -3.61
CA GLN A 127 -7.01 -3.60 -3.89
C GLN A 127 -7.31 -3.33 -5.37
N PHE A 128 -7.99 -4.27 -6.01
CA PHE A 128 -8.41 -4.17 -7.41
C PHE A 128 -9.86 -4.65 -7.55
N GLU A 129 -10.54 -4.14 -8.57
CA GLU A 129 -11.91 -4.52 -8.95
C GLU A 129 -12.00 -4.43 -10.47
N GLU A 130 -12.69 -5.40 -11.08
CA GLU A 130 -12.99 -5.44 -12.50
C GLU A 130 -14.37 -6.06 -12.70
N ASP A 131 -15.11 -5.60 -13.70
CA ASP A 131 -16.33 -6.27 -14.12
C ASP A 131 -15.96 -7.60 -14.79
N VAL A 132 -16.57 -8.69 -14.33
CA VAL A 132 -16.35 -10.03 -14.86
C VAL A 132 -17.54 -10.42 -15.73
N ASP A 133 -17.27 -10.92 -16.93
CA ASP A 133 -18.32 -11.45 -17.80
C ASP A 133 -19.10 -12.58 -17.09
N PRO A 134 -20.42 -12.69 -17.31
CA PRO A 134 -21.21 -13.76 -16.73
C PRO A 134 -20.64 -15.12 -17.10
N LYS A 135 -20.44 -15.98 -16.10
CA LYS A 135 -19.95 -17.34 -16.32
C LYS A 135 -20.85 -18.04 -17.34
N PRO A 136 -20.31 -18.60 -18.45
CA PRO A 136 -21.13 -19.28 -19.45
C PRO A 136 -21.93 -20.39 -18.77
N ARG A 137 -23.24 -20.45 -19.04
CA ARG A 137 -24.12 -21.49 -18.49
C ARG A 137 -23.54 -22.84 -18.88
N SER A 138 -23.24 -23.68 -17.89
CA SER A 138 -22.89 -25.08 -18.16
C SER A 138 -24.06 -25.71 -18.91
N SER A 139 -23.82 -26.14 -20.15
CA SER A 139 -24.75 -26.98 -20.89
C SER A 139 -24.84 -28.32 -20.18
N SER A 140 -25.88 -28.47 -19.35
CA SER A 140 -26.36 -29.76 -18.84
C SER A 140 -27.20 -30.46 -19.90
#